data_AF-A0A2D8EUS9-F1
#
_entry.id   AF-A0A2D8EUS9-F1
#
_cell.length_a   1.000
_cell.length_b   1.000
_cell.length_c   1.000
_cell.angle_alpha   90.00
_cell.angle_beta   90.00
_cell.angle_gamma   90.00
#
_symmetry.space_group_name_H-M   'P 1'
#
loop_
_entity.id
_entity.type
_entity.pdbx_description
1 polymer ?
#
loop_
_entity_poly.entity_id
_entity_poly.type
_entity_poly.pdbx_seq_one_letter_code
_entity_poly.pdbx_strand_id
1 'polypeptide(L)'
;MTKYILVLYMCSMLSNNCPSSHYPGYQFETHTSCVEYGYRLAYGTFKNLEEMEEFEQEYIENSKIVVKFECKEINVPKPIVPPAKPKTNA
;
A
#
# COMPACT_ATOMS: atom_id res chain seq x y z
N MET A 1 10.07 -3.39 16.70
CA MET A 1 10.75 -3.83 15.46
C MET A 1 10.29 -2.89 14.38
N THR A 2 11.20 -2.45 13.51
CA THR A 2 10.87 -1.58 12.39
C THR A 2 10.31 -2.42 11.25
N LYS A 3 9.16 -2.02 10.72
CA LYS A 3 8.58 -2.60 9.51
C LYS A 3 8.20 -1.50 8.54
N TYR A 4 7.94 -1.88 7.30
CA TYR A 4 7.45 -0.96 6.27
C TYR A 4 6.10 -1.42 5.79
N ILE A 5 5.17 -0.48 5.63
CA ILE A 5 3.89 -0.73 4.98
C ILE A 5 3.86 -0.01 3.64
N LEU A 6 3.29 -0.67 2.65
CA LEU A 6 3.03 -0.07 1.35
C LEU A 6 1.72 0.71 1.41
N VAL A 7 1.72 1.94 0.92
CA VAL A 7 0.52 2.76 0.69
C VAL A 7 0.47 3.10 -0.79
N LEU A 8 -0.65 2.82 -1.44
CA LEU A 8 -0.88 3.20 -2.83
C LEU A 8 -1.72 4.47 -2.87
N TYR A 9 -1.45 5.33 -3.84
CA TYR A 9 -2.21 6.55 -4.08
C TYR A 9 -2.56 6.64 -5.56
N MET A 10 -3.80 7.03 -5.85
CA MET A 10 -4.19 7.42 -7.19
C MET A 10 -4.21 8.93 -7.25
N CYS A 11 -3.50 9.52 -8.21
CA CYS A 11 -3.28 10.95 -8.25
C CYS A 11 -3.57 11.51 -9.63
N SER A 12 -4.10 12.73 -9.67
CA SER A 12 -4.11 13.56 -10.87
C SER A 12 -2.92 14.51 -10.84
N MET A 13 -2.07 14.46 -11.86
CA MET A 13 -0.91 15.34 -11.94
C MET A 13 -1.26 16.78 -12.36
N LEU A 14 -2.50 17.03 -12.79
CA LEU A 14 -2.97 18.40 -13.05
C LEU A 14 -3.22 19.18 -11.77
N SER A 15 -3.88 18.54 -10.79
CA SER A 15 -4.21 19.15 -9.51
C SER A 15 -3.15 18.91 -8.44
N ASN A 16 -2.16 18.04 -8.71
CA ASN A 16 -1.22 17.52 -7.72
C ASN A 16 -1.89 16.88 -6.51
N ASN A 17 -3.16 16.48 -6.64
CA ASN A 17 -3.92 15.85 -5.57
C ASN A 17 -4.02 14.34 -5.78
N CYS A 18 -3.96 13.63 -4.65
CA CYS A 18 -4.16 12.18 -4.56
C CYS A 18 -5.40 11.92 -3.68
N PRO A 19 -6.62 12.04 -4.24
CA PRO A 19 -7.84 12.01 -3.44
C PRO A 19 -8.09 10.65 -2.78
N SER A 20 -7.48 9.58 -3.29
CA SER A 20 -7.61 8.23 -2.73
C SER A 20 -6.25 7.65 -2.34
N SER A 21 -6.25 6.96 -1.21
CA SER A 21 -5.16 6.14 -0.72
C SER A 21 -5.66 4.75 -0.36
N HIS A 22 -4.93 3.71 -0.71
CA HIS A 22 -5.26 2.33 -0.40
C HIS A 22 -4.12 1.66 0.38
N TYR A 23 -4.48 0.92 1.42
CA TYR A 23 -3.57 0.12 2.23
C TYR A 23 -3.77 -1.36 1.85
N PRO A 24 -2.94 -1.94 0.97
CA PRO A 24 -3.09 -3.32 0.52
C PRO A 24 -2.78 -4.37 1.59
N GLY A 25 -2.38 -3.96 2.80
CA GLY A 25 -2.14 -4.86 3.93
C GLY A 25 -0.78 -5.56 3.93
N TYR A 26 0.10 -5.27 2.97
CA TYR A 26 1.45 -5.82 2.93
C TYR A 26 2.36 -5.16 3.96
N GLN A 27 3.13 -5.98 4.67
CA GLN A 27 4.18 -5.57 5.59
C GLN A 27 5.52 -6.15 5.14
N PHE A 28 6.56 -5.35 5.24
CA PHE A 28 7.90 -5.69 4.80
C PHE A 28 8.90 -5.47 5.92
N GLU A 29 9.92 -6.31 5.99
CA GLU A 29 11.00 -6.18 6.99
C GLU A 29 12.07 -5.16 6.54
N THR A 30 12.14 -4.85 5.24
CA THR A 30 13.10 -3.88 4.69
C THR A 30 12.42 -2.89 3.76
N HIS A 31 12.95 -1.66 3.70
CA HIS A 31 12.48 -0.63 2.78
C HIS A 31 12.61 -1.09 1.31
N THR A 32 13.73 -1.72 0.95
CA THR A 32 13.99 -2.20 -0.41
C THR A 32 12.92 -3.18 -0.89
N SER A 33 12.57 -4.18 -0.07
CA SER A 33 11.52 -5.14 -0.44
C SER A 33 10.14 -4.49 -0.58
N CYS A 34 9.83 -3.48 0.24
CA CYS A 34 8.62 -2.69 0.08
C CYS A 34 8.62 -1.92 -1.26
N VAL A 35 9.73 -1.30 -1.64
CA VAL A 35 9.85 -0.51 -2.87
C VAL A 35 9.75 -1.38 -4.12
N GLU A 36 10.46 -2.51 -4.16
CA GLU A 36 10.40 -3.46 -5.27
C GLU A 36 8.97 -3.97 -5.50
N TYR A 37 8.28 -4.33 -4.41
CA TYR A 37 6.89 -4.75 -4.48
C TYR A 37 5.96 -3.60 -4.86
N GLY A 38 6.23 -2.38 -4.34
CA GLY A 38 5.49 -1.17 -4.67
C GLY A 38 5.48 -0.87 -6.17
N TYR A 39 6.63 -0.97 -6.85
CA TYR A 39 6.69 -0.82 -8.31
C TYR A 39 5.85 -1.85 -9.05
N ARG A 40 5.95 -3.12 -8.66
CA ARG A 40 5.18 -4.21 -9.28
C ARG A 40 3.67 -3.98 -9.10
N LEU A 41 3.26 -3.61 -7.89
CA LEU A 41 1.85 -3.41 -7.58
C LEU A 41 1.30 -2.17 -8.28
N ALA A 42 2.03 -1.05 -8.25
CA ALA A 42 1.63 0.18 -8.92
C ALA A 42 1.44 -0.01 -10.44
N TYR A 43 2.34 -0.75 -11.09
CA TYR A 43 2.18 -1.12 -12.50
C TYR A 43 0.90 -1.92 -12.75
N GLY A 44 0.68 -2.98 -11.96
CA GLY A 44 -0.52 -3.81 -12.08
C GLY A 44 -1.81 -3.01 -11.82
N THR A 45 -1.82 -2.15 -10.80
CA THR A 45 -2.94 -1.27 -10.50
C THR A 45 -3.22 -0.31 -11.67
N PHE A 46 -2.18 0.32 -12.23
CA PHE A 46 -2.37 1.22 -13.37
C PHE A 46 -2.95 0.48 -14.58
N LYS A 47 -2.46 -0.74 -14.86
CA LYS A 47 -3.02 -1.57 -15.93
C LYS A 47 -4.48 -1.93 -15.72
N ASN A 48 -4.88 -2.23 -14.49
CA ASN A 48 -6.27 -2.53 -14.18
C ASN A 48 -7.19 -1.30 -14.32
N LEU A 49 -6.67 -0.07 -14.14
CA LEU A 49 -7.47 1.15 -14.38
C LEU A 49 -7.90 1.26 -15.85
N GLU A 50 -7.03 0.86 -16.79
CA GLU A 50 -7.35 0.87 -18.24
C GLU A 50 -8.56 -0.02 -18.58
N GLU A 51 -8.94 -0.96 -17.70
CA GLU A 51 -10.07 -1.88 -17.88
C GLU A 51 -11.36 -1.41 -17.18
N MET A 52 -11.32 -0.33 -16.39
CA MET A 52 -12.47 0.19 -15.64
C MET A 52 -13.22 1.27 -16.45
N GLU A 53 -14.55 1.18 -16.50
CA GLU A 53 -15.40 2.15 -17.24
C GLU A 53 -15.21 3.60 -16.76
N GLU A 54 -14.90 3.82 -15.48
CA GLU A 54 -14.66 5.16 -14.92
C GLU A 54 -13.32 5.78 -15.37
N PHE A 55 -12.39 4.97 -15.88
CA PHE A 55 -11.03 5.34 -16.22
C PHE A 55 -10.73 5.08 -17.70
N GLU A 56 -11.64 5.51 -18.57
CA GLU A 56 -11.39 5.51 -20.02
C GLU A 56 -10.07 6.24 -20.35
N GLN A 57 -9.43 5.83 -21.45
CA GLN A 57 -8.14 6.36 -21.87
C GLN A 57 -8.14 7.90 -21.95
N GLU A 58 -9.21 8.51 -22.44
CA GLU A 58 -9.34 9.96 -22.51
C GLU A 58 -9.26 10.61 -21.12
N TYR A 59 -9.91 10.04 -20.11
CA TYR A 59 -9.85 10.55 -18.74
C TYR A 59 -8.45 10.40 -18.14
N ILE A 60 -7.80 9.26 -18.35
CA ILE A 60 -6.43 8.99 -17.88
C ILE A 60 -5.45 10.03 -18.45
N GLU A 61 -5.51 10.27 -19.76
CA GLU A 61 -4.63 11.21 -20.46
C GLU A 61 -4.92 12.66 -20.05
N ASN A 62 -6.20 13.07 -20.09
CA ASN A 62 -6.59 14.44 -19.77
C ASN A 62 -6.32 14.80 -18.31
N SER A 63 -6.59 13.89 -17.38
CA SER A 63 -6.37 14.13 -15.94
C SER A 63 -4.93 13.83 -15.51
N LYS A 64 -4.09 13.30 -16.42
CA LYS A 64 -2.73 12.81 -16.17
C LYS A 64 -2.70 11.91 -14.93
N ILE A 65 -3.54 10.87 -14.95
CA ILE A 65 -3.68 9.93 -13.84
C ILE A 65 -2.39 9.14 -13.68
N VAL A 66 -1.94 9.01 -12.44
CA VAL A 66 -0.79 8.17 -12.08
C VAL A 66 -1.09 7.39 -10.81
N VAL A 67 -0.52 6.19 -10.71
CA VAL A 67 -0.46 5.43 -9.45
C VAL A 67 0.89 5.72 -8.80
N LYS A 68 0.86 6.33 -7.62
CA LYS A 68 2.03 6.53 -6.76
C LYS A 68 1.99 5.54 -5.60
N PHE A 69 3.13 5.35 -4.96
CA PHE A 69 3.20 4.58 -3.73
C PHE A 69 4.22 5.16 -2.77
N GLU A 70 4.07 4.77 -1.51
CA GLU A 70 4.95 5.14 -0.42
C GLU A 70 5.22 3.93 0.47
N CYS A 71 6.47 3.80 0.93
CA CYS A 71 6.87 2.80 1.90
C CYS A 71 7.03 3.47 3.27
N LYS A 72 5.96 3.46 4.07
CA LYS A 72 5.95 4.09 5.38
C LYS A 72 6.61 3.20 6.41
N GLU A 73 7.61 3.74 7.11
CA GLU A 73 8.19 3.09 8.28
C GLU A 73 7.18 3.09 9.43
N ILE A 74 7.01 1.92 10.07
CA ILE A 74 6.19 1.75 11.25
C ILE A 74 6.98 1.06 12.37
N ASN A 75 6.81 1.57 13.58
CA ASN A 75 7.34 0.94 14.78
C ASN A 75 6.31 -0.04 15.33
N VAL A 76 6.57 -1.34 15.19
CA VAL A 76 5.68 -2.38 15.72
C VAL A 76 6.10 -2.69 17.17
N PRO A 77 5.22 -2.45 18.17
CA PRO A 77 5.49 -2.85 19.54
C PRO A 77 5.59 -4.39 19.63
N LYS A 78 6.40 -4.88 20.56
CA LYS A 78 6.55 -6.33 20.75
C LYS A 78 5.20 -6.95 21.12
N PRO A 79 4.83 -8.12 20.57
CA PRO A 79 3.61 -8.82 20.97
C PRO A 79 3.62 -9.05 22.49
N ILE A 80 2.54 -8.67 23.16
CA ILE A 80 2.33 -9.02 24.57
C ILE A 80 1.98 -10.50 24.59
N VAL A 81 2.94 -11.36 24.92
CA VAL A 81 2.68 -12.79 25.10
C VAL A 81 1.89 -12.94 26.40
N PRO A 82 0.63 -13.44 26.37
CA PRO A 82 -0.10 -13.69 27.58
C PRO A 82 0.66 -14.71 28.45
N PRO A 83 0.76 -14.51 29.78
CA PRO A 83 1.38 -15.50 30.64
C PRO A 83 0.69 -16.86 30.47
N ALA A 84 1.49 -17.93 30.48
CA ALA A 84 0.98 -19.29 30.35
C ALA A 84 -0.13 -19.53 31.40
N LYS A 85 -1.28 -20.03 30.97
CA LYS A 85 -2.38 -20.40 31.88
C LYS A 85 -1.82 -21.33 32.97
N PRO A 86 -2.11 -21.07 34.26
CA PRO A 86 -1.73 -21.98 35.33
C PRO A 86 -2.30 -23.37 35.04
N LYS A 87 -1.45 -24.40 35.11
CA LYS A 87 -1.91 -25.79 35.00
C LYS A 87 -2.82 -26.07 36.21
N THR A 88 -4.10 -26.29 35.95
CA THR A 88 -5.01 -26.83 36.96
C THR A 88 -4.71 -28.31 37.07
N ASN A 89 -4.10 -28.74 38.17
CA ASN A 89 -3.97 -30.17 38.44
C ASN A 89 -5.38 -30.68 38.78
N ALA A 90 -5.88 -31.60 37.96
CA ALA A 90 -7.13 -32.32 38.17
C ALA A 90 -6.96 -33.36 39.29
#